data_AF-A0A139CG01-F1
#
_entry.id   AF-A0A139CG01-F1
#
_cell.length_a   1.000
_cell.length_b   1.000
_cell.length_c   1.000
_cell.angle_alpha   90.00
_cell.angle_beta   90.00
_cell.angle_gamma   90.00
#
_symmetry.space_group_name_H-M   'P 1'
#
loop_
_entity.id
_entity.type
_entity.pdbx_description
1 polymer ?
#
loop_
_entity_poly.entity_id
_entity_poly.type
_entity_poly.pdbx_seq_one_letter_code
_entity_poly.pdbx_strand_id
1 'polypeptide(L)'
;AEKEREEAACRKLQDLIIDVLAGMDHDKVYMSRDEFLKDLDSSLKRAKVSIKSPVRKAILAVMSEQDENGEICRDNKGRIEADSQLRDYENVPLDEDIQEYFEREVQPYVPDAWINESVTDEKDGEIGKVGYTINFNQYFYEYQPPRPLQEIEEDINKLENEILQILEVMKQ
;
A
#
# COMPACT_ATOMS: atom_id res chain seq x y z
N ALA A 1 -3.89 34.22 22.53
CA ALA A 1 -5.28 34.65 22.75
C ALA A 1 -6.25 34.10 21.69
N GLU A 2 -6.20 34.55 20.43
CA GLU A 2 -7.13 34.08 19.37
C GLU A 2 -6.86 32.64 18.93
N LYS A 3 -5.60 32.32 18.62
CA LYS A 3 -5.15 30.96 18.31
C LYS A 3 -5.51 29.94 19.40
N GLU A 4 -5.26 30.27 20.67
CA GLU A 4 -5.59 29.38 21.80
C GLU A 4 -7.10 29.17 21.97
N ARG A 5 -7.93 30.18 21.64
CA ARG A 5 -9.40 30.04 21.64
C ARG A 5 -9.85 29.13 20.51
N GLU A 6 -9.24 29.25 19.34
CA GLU A 6 -9.52 28.39 18.19
C GLU A 6 -9.09 26.93 18.46
N GLU A 7 -7.91 26.71 19.03
CA GLU A 7 -7.43 25.39 19.45
C GLU A 7 -8.34 24.76 20.51
N ALA A 8 -8.76 25.53 21.52
CA ALA A 8 -9.68 25.06 22.54
C ALA A 8 -11.08 24.71 21.96
N ALA A 9 -11.55 25.47 20.96
CA ALA A 9 -12.80 25.16 20.28
C ALA A 9 -12.69 23.87 19.44
N CYS A 10 -11.58 23.68 18.73
CA CYS A 10 -11.29 22.44 18.02
C CYS A 10 -11.21 21.24 18.96
N ARG A 11 -10.56 21.38 20.13
CA ARG A 11 -10.47 20.30 21.12
C ARG A 11 -11.83 19.90 21.65
N LYS A 12 -12.68 20.87 22.01
CA LYS A 12 -14.05 20.62 22.44
C LYS A 12 -14.86 19.89 21.37
N LEU A 13 -14.68 20.23 20.09
CA LEU A 13 -15.35 19.52 19.00
C LEU A 13 -14.86 18.07 18.88
N GLN A 14 -13.56 17.82 19.06
CA GLN A 14 -13.01 16.45 19.09
C GLN A 14 -13.61 15.63 20.24
N ASP A 15 -13.65 16.19 21.44
CA ASP A 15 -14.20 15.51 22.62
C ASP A 15 -15.68 15.14 22.38
N LEU A 16 -16.47 16.06 21.82
CA LEU A 16 -17.87 15.78 21.45
C LEU A 16 -17.99 14.66 20.40
N ILE A 17 -17.10 14.61 19.42
CA ILE A 17 -17.11 13.55 18.41
C ILE A 17 -16.78 12.20 19.07
N ILE A 18 -15.77 12.17 19.94
CA ILE A 18 -15.38 10.96 20.68
C ILE A 18 -16.55 10.47 21.54
N ASP A 19 -17.24 11.36 22.26
CA ASP A 19 -18.42 11.00 23.06
C ASP A 19 -19.54 10.41 22.21
N VAL A 20 -19.78 10.97 21.01
CA VAL A 20 -20.77 10.44 20.07
C VAL A 20 -20.39 9.03 19.61
N LEU A 21 -19.13 8.82 19.24
CA LEU A 21 -18.63 7.52 18.77
C LEU A 21 -18.65 6.49 19.91
N ALA A 22 -18.29 6.88 21.13
CA ALA A 22 -18.34 6.02 22.31
C ALA A 22 -19.77 5.60 22.69
N GLY A 23 -20.78 6.40 22.31
CA GLY A 23 -22.19 6.08 22.50
C GLY A 23 -22.80 5.23 21.38
N MET A 24 -22.05 4.89 20.33
CA MET A 24 -22.50 3.94 19.30
C MET A 24 -22.37 2.50 19.81
N ASP A 25 -23.06 1.59 19.14
CA ASP A 25 -23.01 0.16 19.47
C ASP A 25 -21.65 -0.43 19.08
N HIS A 26 -20.87 -0.85 20.09
CA HIS A 26 -19.53 -1.42 19.93
C HIS A 26 -19.55 -2.87 19.44
N ASP A 27 -20.66 -3.58 19.60
CA ASP A 27 -20.77 -4.98 19.20
C ASP A 27 -21.26 -5.13 17.75
N LYS A 28 -21.73 -4.03 17.14
CA LYS A 28 -22.23 -4.01 15.78
C LYS A 28 -21.09 -3.82 14.77
N VAL A 29 -20.83 -4.85 13.99
CA VAL A 29 -19.93 -4.80 12.83
C VAL A 29 -20.73 -4.39 11.59
N TYR A 30 -20.23 -3.41 10.85
CA TYR A 30 -20.84 -2.92 9.61
C TYR A 30 -20.08 -3.45 8.41
N MET A 31 -20.74 -4.26 7.57
CA MET A 31 -20.17 -4.72 6.28
C MET A 31 -20.34 -3.69 5.17
N SER A 32 -21.20 -2.69 5.38
CA SER A 32 -21.49 -1.62 4.42
C SER A 32 -21.06 -0.27 4.97
N ARG A 33 -20.20 0.44 4.22
CA ARG A 33 -19.80 1.81 4.54
C ARG A 33 -21.02 2.73 4.63
N ASP A 34 -22.00 2.55 3.75
CA ASP A 34 -23.19 3.40 3.71
C ASP A 34 -24.08 3.21 4.93
N GLU A 35 -24.20 1.98 5.44
CA GLU A 35 -24.93 1.72 6.68
C GLU A 35 -24.24 2.36 7.89
N PHE A 36 -22.92 2.20 8.00
CA PHE A 36 -22.15 2.88 9.06
C PHE A 36 -22.34 4.39 9.00
N LEU A 37 -22.25 5.00 7.80
CA LEU A 37 -22.43 6.43 7.64
C LEU A 37 -23.84 6.91 8.02
N LYS A 38 -24.89 6.12 7.73
CA LYS A 38 -26.26 6.43 8.16
C LYS A 38 -26.40 6.43 9.69
N ASP A 39 -25.80 5.46 10.37
CA ASP A 39 -25.84 5.37 11.83
C ASP A 39 -24.98 6.45 12.49
N LEU A 40 -23.82 6.77 11.92
CA LEU A 40 -22.97 7.89 12.33
C LEU A 40 -23.73 9.22 12.18
N ASP A 41 -24.35 9.48 11.03
CA ASP A 41 -25.11 10.71 10.78
C ASP A 41 -26.32 10.85 11.71
N SER A 42 -26.99 9.74 12.00
CA SER A 42 -28.07 9.70 12.99
C SER A 42 -27.57 10.06 14.39
N SER A 43 -26.40 9.54 14.78
CA SER A 43 -25.78 9.79 16.09
C SER A 43 -25.31 11.23 16.23
N LEU A 44 -24.63 11.77 15.22
CA LEU A 44 -24.22 13.17 15.15
C LEU A 44 -25.43 14.12 15.22
N LYS A 45 -26.52 13.81 14.50
CA LYS A 45 -27.76 14.60 14.54
C LYS A 45 -28.41 14.62 15.91
N ARG A 46 -28.45 13.48 16.62
CA ARG A 46 -28.97 13.41 18.00
C ARG A 46 -28.14 14.28 18.95
N ALA A 47 -26.83 14.28 18.80
CA ALA A 47 -25.91 15.10 19.59
C ALA A 47 -25.81 16.57 19.12
N LYS A 48 -26.45 16.92 18.01
CA LYS A 48 -26.37 18.26 17.37
C LYS A 48 -24.94 18.68 17.01
N VAL A 49 -24.09 17.71 16.67
CA VAL A 49 -22.71 17.91 16.25
C VAL A 49 -22.64 17.89 14.72
N SER A 50 -21.92 18.86 14.13
CA SER A 50 -21.66 18.90 12.69
C SER A 50 -20.17 18.73 12.43
N ILE A 51 -19.84 17.90 11.44
CA ILE A 51 -18.45 17.61 11.06
C ILE A 51 -18.21 17.92 9.60
N LYS A 52 -17.01 18.41 9.29
CA LYS A 52 -16.56 18.66 7.90
C LYS A 52 -16.09 17.35 7.25
N SER A 53 -16.05 17.33 5.92
CA SER A 53 -15.60 16.16 5.13
C SER A 53 -14.23 15.58 5.56
N PRO A 54 -13.19 16.37 5.87
CA PRO A 54 -11.91 15.81 6.34
C PRO A 54 -12.03 15.02 7.65
N VAL A 55 -12.88 15.48 8.58
CA VAL A 55 -13.10 14.80 9.86
C VAL A 55 -13.87 13.50 9.63
N ARG A 56 -14.88 13.50 8.74
CA ARG A 56 -15.59 12.28 8.35
C ARG A 56 -14.63 11.24 7.75
N LYS A 57 -13.72 11.67 6.87
CA LYS A 57 -12.69 10.80 6.29
C LYS A 57 -11.75 10.24 7.35
N ALA A 58 -11.35 11.05 8.33
CA ALA A 58 -10.51 10.60 9.43
C ALA A 58 -11.22 9.57 10.33
N ILE A 59 -12.51 9.76 10.62
CA ILE A 59 -13.31 8.78 11.37
C ILE A 59 -13.38 7.46 10.60
N LEU A 60 -13.73 7.50 9.30
CA LEU A 60 -13.75 6.31 8.46
C LEU A 60 -12.39 5.60 8.48
N ALA A 61 -11.29 6.31 8.20
CA ALA A 61 -9.96 5.73 8.16
C ALA A 61 -9.51 5.06 9.47
N VAL A 62 -10.03 5.50 10.62
CA VAL A 62 -9.70 4.91 11.94
C VAL A 62 -10.65 3.79 12.33
N MET A 63 -11.92 3.85 11.90
CA MET A 63 -12.98 2.92 12.30
C MET A 63 -13.30 1.84 11.26
N SER A 64 -12.66 1.88 10.10
CA SER A 64 -12.81 0.86 9.05
C SER A 64 -11.53 0.08 8.86
N GLU A 65 -11.68 -1.20 8.53
CA GLU A 65 -10.63 -2.04 7.97
C GLU A 65 -11.05 -2.56 6.59
N GLN A 66 -10.08 -3.06 5.82
CA GLN A 66 -10.37 -3.75 4.56
C GLN A 66 -10.87 -5.16 4.89
N ASP A 67 -12.00 -5.55 4.29
CA ASP A 67 -12.59 -6.89 4.42
C ASP A 67 -13.06 -7.36 3.04
N GLU A 68 -12.58 -8.54 2.61
CA GLU A 68 -12.94 -9.17 1.33
C GLU A 68 -14.43 -9.55 1.24
N ASN A 69 -15.10 -9.71 2.40
CA ASN A 69 -16.52 -10.05 2.48
C ASN A 69 -17.42 -8.81 2.65
N GLY A 70 -16.81 -7.62 2.77
CA GLY A 70 -17.53 -6.36 2.87
C GLY A 70 -18.24 -5.98 1.57
N GLU A 71 -19.21 -5.09 1.65
CA GLU A 71 -19.85 -4.55 0.45
C GLU A 71 -18.87 -3.65 -0.33
N ILE A 72 -18.91 -3.77 -1.66
CA ILE A 72 -18.08 -2.96 -2.56
C ILE A 72 -18.36 -1.47 -2.33
N CYS A 73 -17.33 -0.74 -1.90
CA CYS A 73 -17.39 0.71 -1.71
C CYS A 73 -17.46 1.43 -3.06
N ARG A 74 -18.32 2.45 -3.13
CA ARG A 74 -18.54 3.25 -4.35
C ARG A 74 -18.35 4.73 -4.08
N ASP A 75 -17.85 5.43 -5.09
CA ASP A 75 -17.73 6.88 -5.05
C ASP A 75 -19.09 7.57 -5.24
N ASN A 76 -19.12 8.90 -5.10
CA ASN A 76 -20.34 9.69 -5.29
C ASN A 76 -20.95 9.61 -6.71
N LYS A 77 -20.23 9.01 -7.68
CA LYS A 77 -20.70 8.76 -9.05
C LYS A 77 -21.16 7.31 -9.25
N GLY A 78 -21.17 6.49 -8.20
CA GLY A 78 -21.57 5.08 -8.23
C GLY A 78 -20.49 4.13 -8.77
N ARG A 79 -19.28 4.64 -9.05
CA ARG A 79 -18.16 3.85 -9.55
C ARG A 79 -17.51 3.11 -8.38
N ILE A 80 -17.03 1.91 -8.63
CA ILE A 80 -16.26 1.14 -7.65
C ILE A 80 -15.03 1.95 -7.25
N GLU A 81 -14.76 2.05 -5.95
CA GLU A 81 -13.55 2.69 -5.47
C GLU A 81 -12.35 1.76 -5.65
N ALA A 82 -11.29 2.28 -6.28
CA ALA A 82 -10.03 1.56 -6.40
C ALA A 82 -9.33 1.50 -5.04
N ASP A 83 -8.87 0.31 -4.66
CA ASP A 83 -7.92 0.18 -3.56
C ASP A 83 -6.52 0.58 -4.05
N SER A 84 -5.95 1.64 -3.47
CA SER A 84 -4.61 2.09 -3.82
C SER A 84 -3.51 1.10 -3.45
N GLN A 85 -3.74 0.21 -2.47
CA GLN A 85 -2.77 -0.79 -2.01
C GLN A 85 -2.72 -2.01 -2.93
N LEU A 86 -3.80 -2.28 -3.68
CA LEU A 86 -3.90 -3.40 -4.63
C LEU A 86 -3.57 -2.99 -6.07
N ARG A 87 -3.03 -1.77 -6.27
CA ARG A 87 -2.60 -1.33 -7.61
C ARG A 87 -1.36 -2.08 -8.03
N ASP A 88 -1.46 -2.75 -9.18
CA ASP A 88 -0.33 -3.41 -9.82
C ASP A 88 -0.21 -3.00 -11.29
N TYR A 89 0.90 -3.39 -11.93
CA TYR A 89 1.19 -3.13 -13.33
C TYR A 89 1.63 -4.41 -14.01
N GLU A 90 1.07 -4.65 -15.19
CA GLU A 90 1.49 -5.75 -16.06
C GLU A 90 2.34 -5.24 -17.22
N ASN A 91 3.36 -6.03 -17.59
CA ASN A 91 4.16 -5.76 -18.77
C ASN A 91 3.55 -6.48 -19.96
N VAL A 92 2.81 -5.73 -20.79
CA VAL A 92 2.19 -6.25 -22.01
C VAL A 92 3.20 -6.16 -23.17
N PRO A 93 3.39 -7.22 -23.98
CA PRO A 93 4.15 -7.15 -25.22
C PRO A 93 3.66 -6.02 -26.14
N LEU A 94 4.57 -5.30 -26.79
CA LEU A 94 4.22 -4.13 -27.61
C LEU A 94 3.35 -4.50 -28.83
N ASP A 95 3.44 -5.73 -29.30
CA ASP A 95 2.70 -6.27 -30.44
C ASP A 95 1.35 -6.92 -30.06
N GLU A 96 0.96 -6.85 -28.80
CA GLU A 96 -0.27 -7.43 -28.29
C GLU A 96 -1.27 -6.35 -27.82
N ASP A 97 -2.57 -6.64 -27.99
CA ASP A 97 -3.63 -5.76 -27.49
C ASP A 97 -3.77 -5.89 -25.95
N ILE A 98 -3.85 -4.75 -25.27
CA ILE A 98 -3.89 -4.70 -23.80
C ILE A 98 -5.14 -5.40 -23.24
N GLN A 99 -6.28 -5.28 -23.91
CA GLN A 99 -7.53 -5.89 -23.47
C GLN A 99 -7.47 -7.41 -23.63
N GLU A 100 -6.97 -7.91 -24.77
CA GLU A 100 -6.79 -9.36 -24.98
C GLU A 100 -5.80 -9.97 -23.97
N TYR A 101 -4.68 -9.28 -23.68
CA TYR A 101 -3.74 -9.70 -22.65
C TYR A 101 -4.41 -9.74 -21.26
N PHE A 102 -5.15 -8.69 -20.91
CA PHE A 102 -5.83 -8.60 -19.62
C PHE A 102 -6.85 -9.74 -19.41
N GLU A 103 -7.66 -10.04 -20.43
CA GLU A 103 -8.66 -11.11 -20.37
C GLU A 103 -8.02 -12.51 -20.26
N ARG A 104 -6.84 -12.71 -20.85
CA ARG A 104 -6.13 -13.99 -20.83
C ARG A 104 -5.29 -14.21 -19.57
N GLU A 105 -4.52 -13.22 -19.16
CA GLU A 105 -3.47 -13.37 -18.15
C GLU A 105 -3.84 -12.78 -16.78
N VAL A 106 -4.80 -11.84 -16.70
CA VAL A 106 -5.12 -11.13 -15.45
C VAL A 106 -6.50 -11.51 -14.92
N GLN A 107 -7.55 -11.29 -15.72
CA GLN A 107 -8.94 -11.48 -15.31
C GLN A 107 -9.27 -12.87 -14.73
N PRO A 108 -8.70 -13.99 -15.22
CA PRO A 108 -8.98 -15.31 -14.66
C PRO A 108 -8.47 -15.49 -13.22
N TYR A 109 -7.44 -14.73 -12.83
CA TYR A 109 -6.81 -14.83 -11.51
C TYR A 109 -7.28 -13.72 -10.56
N VAL A 110 -7.65 -12.55 -11.11
CA VAL A 110 -8.17 -11.41 -10.34
C VAL A 110 -9.46 -10.89 -10.98
N PRO A 111 -10.62 -11.52 -10.69
CA PRO A 111 -11.89 -11.20 -11.35
C PRO A 111 -12.38 -9.76 -11.13
N ASP A 112 -12.02 -9.17 -9.99
CA ASP A 112 -12.40 -7.80 -9.62
C ASP A 112 -11.41 -6.75 -10.14
N ALA A 113 -10.39 -7.14 -10.90
CA ALA A 113 -9.47 -6.20 -11.52
C ALA A 113 -10.13 -5.45 -12.70
N TRP A 114 -9.67 -4.24 -12.95
CA TRP A 114 -10.01 -3.48 -14.16
C TRP A 114 -8.82 -2.64 -14.62
N ILE A 115 -8.78 -2.35 -15.91
CA ILE A 115 -7.74 -1.51 -16.49
C ILE A 115 -7.96 -0.05 -16.09
N ASN A 116 -6.90 0.60 -15.62
CA ASN A 116 -6.94 2.03 -15.32
C ASN A 116 -6.72 2.86 -16.59
N GLU A 117 -7.82 3.21 -17.27
CA GLU A 117 -7.82 4.04 -18.50
C GLU A 117 -7.30 5.48 -18.30
N SER A 118 -7.08 5.93 -17.06
CA SER A 118 -6.53 7.27 -16.80
C SER A 118 -5.02 7.35 -17.02
N VAL A 119 -4.33 6.21 -17.17
CA VAL A 119 -2.89 6.16 -17.40
C VAL A 119 -2.66 5.93 -18.87
N THR A 120 -2.13 6.96 -19.53
CA THR A 120 -1.85 6.95 -20.97
C THR A 120 -0.40 7.32 -21.24
N ASP A 121 0.13 6.91 -22.39
CA ASP A 121 1.46 7.28 -22.83
C ASP A 121 1.45 8.73 -23.32
N GLU A 122 2.55 9.46 -23.09
CA GLU A 122 2.64 10.88 -23.44
C GLU A 122 2.80 11.11 -24.95
N LYS A 123 3.23 10.10 -25.72
CA LYS A 123 3.55 10.24 -27.14
C LYS A 123 2.37 9.92 -28.05
N ASP A 124 1.65 8.85 -27.77
CA ASP A 124 0.51 8.40 -28.58
C ASP A 124 -0.85 8.65 -27.90
N GLY A 125 -0.88 8.82 -26.58
CA GLY A 125 -2.13 9.03 -25.83
C GLY A 125 -2.92 7.75 -25.59
N GLU A 126 -2.37 6.59 -25.94
CA GLU A 126 -3.01 5.29 -25.76
C GLU A 126 -2.84 4.80 -24.31
N ILE A 127 -3.66 3.83 -23.89
CA ILE A 127 -3.65 3.29 -22.53
C ILE A 127 -2.30 2.62 -22.23
N GLY A 128 -1.77 2.84 -21.03
CA GLY A 128 -0.51 2.27 -20.57
C GLY A 128 0.67 3.23 -20.74
N LYS A 129 1.90 2.73 -20.59
CA LYS A 129 3.13 3.48 -20.83
C LYS A 129 4.08 2.62 -21.64
N VAL A 130 4.57 3.15 -22.76
CA VAL A 130 5.46 2.39 -23.65
C VAL A 130 6.89 2.51 -23.15
N GLY A 131 7.46 1.36 -22.78
CA GLY A 131 8.83 1.24 -22.27
C GLY A 131 9.61 0.13 -22.95
N TYR A 132 10.93 0.14 -22.74
CA TYR A 132 11.82 -0.93 -23.16
C TYR A 132 12.59 -1.44 -21.94
N THR A 133 12.61 -2.75 -21.73
CA THR A 133 13.41 -3.38 -20.68
C THR A 133 14.70 -3.92 -21.28
N ILE A 134 15.84 -3.39 -20.84
CA ILE A 134 17.16 -3.94 -21.17
C ILE A 134 17.54 -4.92 -20.06
N ASN A 135 17.56 -6.22 -20.38
CA ASN A 135 17.98 -7.24 -19.42
C ASN A 135 19.51 -7.22 -19.28
N PHE A 136 20.01 -6.40 -18.37
CA PHE A 136 21.45 -6.23 -18.19
C PHE A 136 22.17 -7.54 -17.84
N ASN A 137 21.54 -8.40 -17.03
CA ASN A 137 22.13 -9.68 -16.68
C ASN A 137 22.22 -10.61 -17.90
N GLN A 138 21.23 -10.63 -18.78
CA GLN A 138 21.29 -11.48 -19.96
C GLN A 138 22.42 -11.05 -20.92
N TYR A 139 22.63 -9.73 -21.10
CA TYR A 139 23.56 -9.22 -22.11
C TYR A 139 24.97 -8.89 -21.59
N PHE A 140 25.10 -8.56 -20.31
CA PHE A 140 26.35 -8.06 -19.72
C PHE A 140 26.84 -8.91 -18.55
N TYR A 141 26.17 -10.02 -18.20
CA TYR A 141 26.70 -10.93 -17.20
C TYR A 141 27.89 -11.69 -17.77
N GLU A 142 29.08 -11.31 -17.32
CA GLU A 142 30.27 -12.13 -17.44
C GLU A 142 30.33 -13.07 -16.24
N TYR A 143 30.22 -14.38 -16.50
CA TYR A 143 30.41 -15.38 -15.45
C TYR A 143 31.82 -15.25 -14.86
N GLN A 144 31.90 -14.84 -13.60
CA GLN A 144 33.12 -14.85 -12.84
C GLN A 144 33.19 -16.18 -12.08
N PRO A 145 34.09 -17.11 -12.47
CA PRO A 145 34.26 -18.34 -11.71
C PRO A 145 34.68 -17.98 -10.27
N PRO A 146 34.22 -18.74 -9.27
CA PRO A 146 34.70 -18.58 -7.91
C PRO A 146 36.22 -18.79 -7.86
N ARG A 147 36.90 -18.13 -6.91
CA ARG A 147 38.34 -18.30 -6.70
C ARG A 147 38.68 -19.79 -6.43
N PRO A 148 39.83 -20.29 -6.90
CA PRO A 148 40.25 -21.68 -6.70
C PRO A 148 40.25 -22.09 -5.23
N LEU A 149 39.93 -23.36 -4.95
CA LEU A 149 39.93 -23.90 -3.58
C LEU A 149 41.31 -23.76 -2.90
N GLN A 150 42.39 -23.91 -3.66
CA GLN A 150 43.75 -23.80 -3.14
C GLN A 150 44.05 -22.40 -2.58
N GLU A 151 43.55 -21.33 -3.22
CA GLU A 151 43.69 -19.97 -2.70
C GLU A 151 42.89 -19.78 -1.39
N ILE A 152 41.72 -20.44 -1.29
CA ILE A 152 40.92 -20.46 -0.06
C ILE A 152 41.69 -21.15 1.07
N GLU A 153 42.31 -22.31 0.79
CA GLU A 153 43.12 -23.05 1.75
C GLU A 153 44.35 -22.26 2.21
N GLU A 154 45.05 -21.59 1.28
CA GLU A 154 46.21 -20.73 1.59
C GLU A 154 45.81 -19.56 2.50
N ASP A 155 44.69 -18.89 2.20
CA ASP A 155 44.15 -17.80 3.03
C ASP A 155 43.75 -18.29 4.43
N ILE A 156 43.10 -19.47 4.52
CA ILE A 156 42.72 -20.07 5.81
C ILE A 156 43.96 -20.36 6.65
N ASN A 157 44.95 -21.05 6.07
CA ASN A 157 46.20 -21.37 6.77
C ASN A 157 46.95 -20.11 7.22
N LYS A 158 46.94 -19.05 6.40
CA LYS A 158 47.54 -17.78 6.76
C LYS A 158 46.83 -17.15 7.96
N LEU A 159 45.49 -17.09 7.94
CA LEU A 159 44.69 -16.61 9.07
C LEU A 159 44.94 -17.44 10.34
N GLU A 160 45.01 -18.76 10.22
CA GLU A 160 45.29 -19.66 11.36
C GLU A 160 46.65 -19.35 11.99
N ASN A 161 47.68 -19.14 11.17
CA ASN A 161 49.01 -18.78 11.67
C ASN A 161 49.04 -17.39 12.31
N GLU A 162 48.34 -16.40 11.74
CA GLU A 162 48.18 -15.08 12.35
C GLU A 162 47.48 -15.15 13.72
N ILE A 163 46.42 -15.96 13.83
CA ILE A 163 45.70 -16.19 15.10
C ILE A 163 46.62 -16.84 16.13
N LEU A 164 47.40 -17.86 15.73
CA LEU A 164 48.35 -18.53 16.63
C LEU A 164 49.42 -17.56 17.15
N GLN A 165 49.96 -16.69 16.30
CA GLN A 165 50.93 -15.67 16.70
C GLN A 165 50.34 -14.68 17.71
N ILE A 166 49.11 -14.21 17.50
CA ILE A 166 48.43 -13.31 18.44
C ILE A 166 48.19 -14.01 19.79
N LEU A 167 47.76 -15.27 19.77
CA LEU A 167 47.54 -16.06 20.98
C LEU A 167 48.84 -16.33 21.75
N GLU A 168 49.97 -16.51 21.06
CA GLU A 168 51.29 -16.64 21.71
C GLU A 168 51.71 -15.33 22.39
N VAL A 169 51.50 -14.18 21.75
CA VAL A 169 51.78 -12.86 22.34
C VAL A 169 50.89 -12.59 23.55
N MET A 170 49.64 -13.06 23.57
CA MET A 170 48.71 -12.91 24.71
C MET A 170 48.96 -13.89 25.87
N LYS A 171 49.76 -14.94 25.68
CA LYS A 171 50.11 -15.93 26.71
C LYS A 171 51.42 -15.62 27.46
N GLN A 172 52.09 -14.51 27.14
CA GLN A 172 53.20 -13.93 27.92
C GLN A 172 52.67 -12.84 28.87
#